data_AF-A0A0F3IE99-F1
#
_entry.id   AF-A0A0F3IE99-F1
#
_cell.length_a   1.000
_cell.length_b   1.000
_cell.length_c   1.000
_cell.angle_alpha   90.00
_cell.angle_beta   90.00
_cell.angle_gamma   90.00
#
_symmetry.space_group_name_H-M   'P 1'
#
loop_
_entity.id
_entity.type
_entity.pdbx_description
1 polymer ?
#
loop_
_entity_poly.entity_id
_entity_poly.type
_entity_poly.pdbx_seq_one_letter_code
_entity_poly.pdbx_strand_id
1 'polypeptide(L)'
;ITVNDFTGEWDTNCAGEFEEFNRILIVLPHKTNGFADLLVKETRAKKKSQPIGTECIESVIPETKQYTLKFEKDSYTIPKELQGGSE
;
A
#
# COMPACT_ATOMS: atom_id res chain seq x y z
N ILE A 1 -4.65 -4.21 12.27
CA ILE A 1 -3.37 -4.84 11.83
C ILE A 1 -2.75 -3.90 10.82
N THR A 2 -1.44 -3.71 10.85
CA THR A 2 -0.73 -2.86 9.88
C THR A 2 0.31 -3.71 9.15
N VAL A 3 0.39 -3.55 7.84
CA VAL A 3 1.40 -4.17 6.97
C VAL A 3 2.10 -3.05 6.22
N ASN A 4 3.43 -3.07 6.21
CA ASN A 4 4.25 -2.16 5.44
C ASN A 4 5.06 -2.97 4.44
N ASP A 5 5.18 -2.47 3.23
CA ASP A 5 5.97 -3.07 2.16
C ASP A 5 6.74 -1.98 1.41
N PHE A 6 7.92 -2.34 0.91
CA PHE A 6 8.81 -1.43 0.23
C PHE A 6 9.53 -2.14 -0.91
N THR A 7 9.51 -1.54 -2.08
CA THR A 7 10.22 -2.01 -3.27
C THR A 7 10.88 -0.83 -3.97
N GLY A 8 11.97 -1.08 -4.70
CA GLY A 8 12.61 -0.06 -5.50
C GLY A 8 14.03 -0.41 -5.91
N GLU A 9 14.55 0.43 -6.80
CA GLU A 9 15.91 0.35 -7.30
C GLU A 9 16.70 1.58 -6.89
N TRP A 10 17.99 1.39 -6.61
CA TRP A 10 18.89 2.45 -6.24
C TRP A 10 20.24 2.27 -6.92
N ASP A 11 20.76 3.36 -7.49
CA ASP A 11 22.04 3.37 -8.20
C ASP A 11 23.26 3.47 -7.26
N THR A 12 23.05 3.54 -5.95
CA THR A 12 24.05 3.80 -4.87
C THR A 12 24.72 5.17 -4.92
N ASN A 13 24.32 6.02 -5.86
CA ASN A 13 24.87 7.34 -6.14
C ASN A 13 23.75 8.36 -6.36
N CYS A 14 22.77 8.35 -5.44
CA CYS A 14 21.66 9.29 -5.33
C CYS A 14 20.38 8.96 -6.13
N ALA A 15 20.49 8.44 -7.36
CA ALA A 15 19.31 8.21 -8.18
C ALA A 15 18.60 6.91 -7.80
N GLY A 16 17.28 6.98 -7.60
CA GLY A 16 16.49 5.81 -7.27
C GLY A 16 15.00 6.05 -7.43
N GLU A 17 14.27 4.97 -7.64
CA GLU A 17 12.82 4.96 -7.72
C GLU A 17 12.28 3.89 -6.77
N PHE A 18 11.35 4.29 -5.92
CA PHE A 18 10.83 3.46 -4.83
C PHE A 18 9.32 3.55 -4.74
N GLU A 19 8.71 2.48 -4.24
CA GLU A 19 7.32 2.45 -3.83
C GLU A 19 7.22 1.92 -2.41
N GLU A 20 6.50 2.65 -1.57
CA GLU A 20 6.16 2.26 -0.21
C GLU A 20 4.65 2.04 -0.11
N PHE A 21 4.24 0.92 0.50
CA PHE A 21 2.85 0.60 0.76
C PHE A 21 2.63 0.50 2.26
N ASN A 22 1.68 1.27 2.79
CA ASN A 22 1.18 1.14 4.15
C ASN A 22 -0.28 0.68 4.10
N ARG A 23 -0.57 -0.49 4.67
CA ARG A 23 -1.90 -1.08 4.69
C ARG A 23 -2.37 -1.25 6.12
N ILE A 24 -3.55 -0.74 6.42
CA ILE A 24 -4.21 -0.90 7.71
C ILE A 24 -5.49 -1.71 7.50
N LEU A 25 -5.58 -2.84 8.19
CA LEU A 25 -6.79 -3.64 8.29
C LEU A 25 -7.56 -3.27 9.56
N ILE A 26 -8.82 -2.87 9.37
CA ILE A 26 -9.75 -2.44 10.40
C ILE A 26 -10.95 -3.39 10.38
N VAL A 27 -11.31 -3.93 11.54
CA VAL A 27 -12.53 -4.74 11.70
C VAL A 27 -13.69 -3.79 11.96
N LEU A 28 -14.72 -3.82 11.10
CA LEU A 28 -15.89 -2.96 11.23
C LEU A 28 -16.94 -3.60 12.15
N PRO A 29 -17.81 -2.80 12.78
CA PRO A 29 -18.93 -3.32 13.55
C PRO A 29 -20.03 -3.93 12.67
N HIS A 30 -20.11 -3.54 11.39
CA HIS A 30 -21.03 -4.12 10.43
C HIS A 30 -20.64 -5.56 10.08
N LYS A 31 -21.63 -6.42 9.81
CA LYS A 31 -21.42 -7.82 9.47
C LYS A 31 -22.12 -8.20 8.18
N THR A 32 -21.45 -9.00 7.36
CA THR A 32 -22.02 -9.69 6.20
C THR A 32 -21.92 -11.20 6.44
N ASN A 33 -23.03 -11.93 6.26
CA ASN A 33 -23.08 -13.40 6.45
C ASN A 33 -22.60 -13.87 7.84
N GLY A 34 -22.80 -13.07 8.89
CA GLY A 34 -22.42 -13.39 10.27
C GLY A 34 -20.97 -13.04 10.65
N PHE A 35 -20.13 -12.65 9.68
CA PHE A 35 -18.75 -12.24 9.88
C PHE A 35 -18.61 -10.73 9.77
N ALA A 36 -17.63 -10.14 10.48
CA ALA A 36 -17.37 -8.71 10.41
C ALA A 36 -16.87 -8.30 9.02
N ASP A 37 -17.36 -7.18 8.50
CA ASP A 37 -16.76 -6.57 7.33
C ASP A 37 -15.38 -6.02 7.70
N LEU A 38 -14.45 -6.05 6.74
CA LEU A 38 -13.09 -5.55 6.95
C LEU A 38 -12.85 -4.34 6.06
N LEU A 39 -12.30 -3.28 6.62
CA LEU A 39 -11.82 -2.13 5.85
C LEU A 39 -10.31 -2.23 5.71
N VAL A 40 -9.83 -2.27 4.47
CA VAL A 40 -8.42 -2.08 4.14
C VAL A 40 -8.23 -0.65 3.69
N LYS A 41 -7.43 0.11 4.45
CA LYS A 41 -6.92 1.41 4.01
C LYS A 41 -5.50 1.21 3.54
N GLU A 42 -5.24 1.49 2.27
CA GLU A 42 -3.90 1.44 1.67
C GLU A 42 -3.45 2.86 1.35
N THR A 43 -2.24 3.21 1.77
CA THR A 43 -1.52 4.39 1.31
C THR A 43 -0.27 3.93 0.57
N ARG A 44 -0.18 4.28 -0.71
CA ARG A 44 1.00 4.06 -1.56
C ARG A 44 1.75 5.36 -1.74
N ALA A 45 3.06 5.36 -1.57
CA ALA A 45 3.91 6.51 -1.85
C ALA A 45 4.95 6.14 -2.90
N LYS A 46 4.88 6.79 -4.07
CA LYS A 46 5.96 6.73 -5.06
C LYS A 46 7.01 7.75 -4.71
N LYS A 47 8.26 7.32 -4.64
CA LYS A 47 9.41 8.17 -4.34
C LYS A 47 10.39 8.13 -5.50
N LYS A 48 10.92 9.30 -5.83
CA LYS A 48 12.01 9.43 -6.79
C LYS A 48 13.08 10.31 -6.18
N SER A 49 14.29 9.77 -6.07
CA SER A 49 15.47 10.50 -5.63
C SER A 49 16.34 10.83 -6.83
N GLN A 50 16.86 12.06 -6.91
CA GLN A 50 17.75 12.50 -7.96
C GLN A 50 18.75 13.56 -7.46
N PRO A 51 19.96 13.61 -8.03
CA PRO A 51 20.95 14.63 -7.66
C PRO A 51 20.57 16.00 -8.24
N ILE A 52 20.64 17.03 -7.41
CA ILE A 52 20.57 18.44 -7.80
C ILE A 52 21.80 19.13 -7.20
N GLY A 53 22.82 19.34 -8.03
CA GLY A 53 24.12 19.82 -7.57
C GLY A 53 24.80 18.80 -6.66
N THR A 54 25.07 19.19 -5.42
CA THR A 54 25.66 18.31 -4.39
C THR A 54 24.64 17.66 -3.48
N GLU A 55 23.34 17.93 -3.68
CA GLU A 55 22.26 17.42 -2.85
C GLU A 55 21.46 16.32 -3.55
N CYS A 56 20.90 15.40 -2.76
CA CYS A 56 19.90 14.44 -3.21
C CYS A 56 18.51 14.93 -2.83
N ILE A 57 17.68 15.20 -3.83
CA ILE A 57 16.32 15.66 -3.61
C ILE A 57 15.36 14.53 -3.92
N GLU A 58 14.52 14.20 -2.94
CA GLU A 58 13.45 13.22 -3.07
C GLU A 58 12.11 13.92 -3.34
N SER A 59 11.38 13.42 -4.32
CA SER A 59 9.98 13.77 -4.54
C SER A 59 9.10 12.60 -4.12
N VAL A 60 8.03 12.89 -3.35
CA VAL A 60 7.08 11.88 -2.86
C VAL A 60 5.68 12.18 -3.38
N ILE A 61 5.04 11.19 -3.99
CA ILE A 61 3.65 11.28 -4.49
C ILE A 61 2.80 10.23 -3.74
N PRO A 62 2.05 10.64 -2.71
CA PRO A 62 1.18 9.74 -1.98
C PRO A 62 -0.20 9.57 -2.65
N GLU A 63 -0.73 8.36 -2.62
CA GLU A 63 -2.08 8.00 -3.02
C GLU A 63 -2.72 7.16 -1.90
N THR A 64 -3.97 7.41 -1.55
CA THR A 64 -4.69 6.61 -0.55
C THR A 64 -5.98 6.04 -1.11
N LYS A 65 -6.20 4.75 -0.90
CA LYS A 65 -7.40 4.01 -1.30
C LYS A 65 -7.99 3.25 -0.13
N GLN A 66 -9.28 2.97 -0.22
CA GLN A 66 -10.01 2.21 0.78
C GLN A 66 -10.84 1.12 0.12
N TYR A 67 -10.86 -0.06 0.73
CA TYR A 67 -11.55 -1.23 0.24
C TYR A 67 -12.31 -1.90 1.38
N THR A 68 -13.62 -2.07 1.22
CA THR A 68 -14.43 -2.84 2.16
C THR A 68 -14.55 -4.27 1.66
N LEU A 69 -13.95 -5.20 2.39
CA LEU A 69 -14.01 -6.63 2.13
C LEU A 69 -15.19 -7.22 2.89
N LYS A 70 -16.02 -7.97 2.19
CA LYS A 70 -17.16 -8.70 2.75
C LYS A 70 -16.88 -10.18 2.70
N PHE A 71 -17.36 -10.89 3.72
CA PHE A 71 -17.26 -12.34 3.76
C PHE A 71 -18.30 -12.94 2.82
N GLU A 72 -17.85 -13.62 1.77
CA GLU A 72 -18.68 -14.26 0.76
C GLU A 72 -18.35 -15.74 0.68
N LYS A 73 -19.38 -16.58 0.81
CA LYS A 73 -19.28 -18.06 0.85
C LYS A 73 -18.31 -18.52 1.92
N ASP A 74 -17.04 -18.65 1.57
CA ASP A 74 -15.97 -19.23 2.39
C ASP A 74 -14.79 -18.28 2.62
N SER A 75 -14.78 -17.07 2.03
CA SER A 75 -13.62 -16.16 2.12
C SER A 75 -13.98 -14.68 1.92
N TYR A 76 -13.03 -13.78 2.21
CA TYR A 76 -13.12 -12.37 1.84
C TYR A 76 -12.62 -12.18 0.40
N THR A 77 -13.46 -11.61 -0.46
CA THR A 77 -13.07 -11.28 -1.84
C THR A 77 -12.07 -10.12 -1.84
N ILE A 78 -10.83 -10.39 -2.28
CA ILE A 78 -9.76 -9.38 -2.34
C ILE A 78 -9.73 -8.71 -3.72
N PRO A 79 -9.92 -7.37 -3.81
CA PRO A 79 -9.75 -6.61 -5.05
C PRO A 79 -8.38 -6.85 -5.69
N LYS A 80 -8.33 -6.88 -7.03
CA LYS A 80 -7.07 -7.13 -7.77
C LYS A 80 -5.99 -6.09 -7.45
N GLU A 81 -6.41 -4.87 -7.16
CA GLU A 81 -5.54 -3.75 -6.84
C GLU A 81 -4.77 -3.95 -5.52
N LEU A 82 -5.29 -4.79 -4.61
CA LEU A 82 -4.61 -5.15 -3.35
C LEU A 82 -3.69 -6.38 -3.48
N GLN A 83 -3.67 -7.06 -4.63
CA GLN A 83 -2.89 -8.28 -4.83
C GLN A 83 -1.44 -8.02 -5.27
N GLY A 84 -1.04 -6.75 -5.42
CA GLY A 84 0.32 -6.34 -5.79
C GLY A 84 1.14 -5.90 -4.57
N GLY A 85 2.10 -6.73 -4.17
CA GLY A 85 3.07 -6.45 -3.09
C GLY A 85 4.13 -7.53 -2.93
N SER A 86 4.41 -8.29 -4.01
CA SER A 86 5.46 -9.29 -4.04
C SER A 86 5.78 -9.61 -5.49
N GLU A 87 6.61 -8.79 -6.11
CA GLU A 87 7.45 -9.22 -7.24
C GLU A 87 8.89 -9.23 -6.77
#